data_AF-A0A177Q1A4-F1
#
_entry.id   AF-A0A177Q1A4-F1
#
_cell.length_a   1.000
_cell.length_b   1.000
_cell.length_c   1.000
_cell.angle_alpha   90.00
_cell.angle_beta   90.00
_cell.angle_gamma   90.00
#
_symmetry.space_group_name_H-M   'P 1'
#
loop_
_entity.id
_entity.type
_entity.pdbx_description
1 polymer ?
#
loop_
_entity_poly.entity_id
_entity_poly.type
_entity_poly.pdbx_seq_one_letter_code
_entity_poly.pdbx_strand_id
1 'polypeptide(L)' 'MESPSIAGYTIVIRPEDGNYVAYLPAIPGCLAVGDTAEEARLELEGVFEMVVEHFSDQGWTLPSDVRELVAVAG' A
#
# COMPACT_ATOMS: atom_id res chain seq x y z
N MET A 1 5.66 9.27 -19.79
CA MET A 1 5.87 9.29 -18.34
C MET A 1 5.41 7.94 -17.86
N GLU A 2 6.31 7.12 -17.33
CA GLU A 2 5.90 5.85 -16.69
C GLU A 2 4.95 6.20 -15.54
N SER A 3 3.78 5.58 -15.52
CA SER A 3 2.86 5.69 -14.39
C SER A 3 3.60 5.21 -13.13
N PRO A 4 3.44 5.87 -11.98
CA PRO A 4 4.06 5.40 -10.74
C PRO A 4 3.59 3.97 -10.46
N SER A 5 4.53 3.10 -10.12
CA SER A 5 4.27 1.68 -9.84
C SER A 5 4.43 1.41 -8.36
N ILE A 6 3.56 0.54 -7.84
CA ILE A 6 3.63 0.03 -6.47
C ILE A 6 4.94 -0.71 -6.18
N ALA A 7 5.64 -1.21 -7.21
CA ALA A 7 6.92 -1.92 -7.08
C ALA A 7 8.05 -1.06 -6.46
N GLY A 8 7.90 0.26 -6.43
CA GLY A 8 8.82 1.17 -5.75
C GLY A 8 8.58 1.32 -4.24
N TYR A 9 7.58 0.64 -3.68
CA TYR A 9 7.18 0.79 -2.28
C TYR A 9 7.34 -0.50 -1.48
N THR A 10 7.60 -0.33 -0.19
CA THR A 10 7.59 -1.42 0.77
C THR A 10 6.14 -1.81 1.08
N ILE A 11 5.78 -3.05 0.77
CA ILE A 11 4.47 -3.63 1.09
C ILE A 11 4.60 -4.39 2.41
N VAL A 12 3.75 -4.07 3.39
CA VAL A 12 3.63 -4.85 4.62
C VAL A 12 2.34 -5.66 4.54
N ILE A 13 2.45 -6.98 4.76
CA ILE A 13 1.30 -7.89 4.82
C ILE A 13 1.28 -8.52 6.21
N ARG A 14 0.16 -8.42 6.91
CA ARG A 14 -0.04 -9.01 8.23
C ARG A 14 -1.34 -9.81 8.30
N PRO A 15 -1.37 -10.95 9.03
CA PRO A 15 -2.62 -11.61 9.36
C PRO A 15 -3.42 -10.77 10.37
N GLU A 16 -4.74 -10.70 10.17
CA GLU A 16 -5.68 -9.99 11.05
C GLU A 16 -7.03 -10.72 11.07
N ASP A 17 -7.44 -11.23 12.24
CA ASP A 17 -8.74 -11.87 12.48
C ASP A 17 -9.25 -12.82 11.36
N GLY A 18 -8.38 -13.72 10.89
CA GLY A 18 -8.71 -14.71 9.88
C GLY A 18 -8.51 -14.26 8.43
N ASN A 19 -8.20 -12.99 8.21
CA ASN A 19 -7.85 -12.39 6.92
C ASN A 19 -6.38 -11.95 6.90
N TYR A 20 -5.97 -11.33 5.79
CA TYR A 20 -4.70 -10.64 5.63
C TYR A 20 -4.94 -9.19 5.27
N VAL A 21 -4.16 -8.29 5.88
CA VAL A 21 -4.13 -6.86 5.56
C VAL A 21 -2.80 -6.56 4.90
N ALA A 22 -2.84 -6.03 3.69
CA ALA A 22 -1.69 -5.49 2.96
C ALA A 22 -1.76 -3.97 2.96
N TYR A 23 -0.65 -3.27 3.20
CA TYR A 23 -0.62 -1.81 3.17
C TYR A 23 0.76 -1.24 2.82
N LEU A 24 0.77 0.02 2.39
CA LEU A 24 1.98 0.80 2.12
C LEU A 24 2.27 1.73 3.30
N PRO A 25 3.31 1.51 4.11
CA PRO A 25 3.62 2.38 5.25
C PRO A 25 3.94 3.82 4.83
N ALA A 26 4.45 4.00 3.61
CA ALA A 26 4.75 5.31 3.04
C ALA A 26 3.50 6.13 2.67
N ILE A 27 2.35 5.47 2.46
CA ILE A 27 1.10 6.11 2.02
C ILE A 27 0.00 5.75 3.02
N PRO A 28 -0.23 6.60 4.05
CA PRO A 28 -1.28 6.38 5.03
C PRO A 28 -2.65 6.21 4.36
N GLY A 29 -3.36 5.15 4.73
CA GLY A 29 -4.67 4.82 4.15
C GLY A 29 -4.63 3.99 2.87
N CYS A 30 -3.45 3.73 2.29
CA CYS A 30 -3.29 2.78 1.19
C CYS A 30 -3.17 1.37 1.77
N LEU A 31 -4.31 0.71 1.96
CA LEU A 31 -4.42 -0.65 2.48
C LEU A 31 -5.51 -1.43 1.77
N ALA A 32 -5.39 -2.75 1.78
CA ALA A 32 -6.39 -3.68 1.28
C ALA A 32 -6.44 -4.92 2.17
N VAL A 33 -7.58 -5.62 2.14
CA VAL A 33 -7.83 -6.84 2.91
C VAL A 33 -8.16 -7.96 1.93
N GLY A 34 -7.67 -9.17 2.19
CA GLY A 34 -8.01 -10.37 1.43
C GLY A 34 -8.07 -11.60 2.33
N ASP A 35 -8.73 -12.67 1.88
CA ASP A 35 -8.77 -13.94 2.59
C ASP A 35 -7.38 -14.62 2.61
N THR A 36 -6.52 -14.27 1.64
CA THR A 36 -5.12 -14.72 1.57
C THR A 36 -4.15 -13.54 1.45
N ALA A 37 -2.88 -13.79 1.79
CA ALA A 37 -1.81 -12.80 1.64
C ALA A 37 -1.66 -12.32 0.18
N GLU A 38 -1.83 -13.23 -0.78
CA GLU A 38 -1.74 -12.92 -2.21
C GLU A 38 -2.92 -12.08 -2.69
N GLU A 39 -4.13 -12.39 -2.21
CA GLU A 39 -5.33 -11.60 -2.48
C GLU A 39 -5.22 -10.20 -1.90
N ALA A 40 -4.82 -10.07 -0.64
CA ALA A 40 -4.60 -8.76 -0.02
C ALA A 40 -3.56 -7.93 -0.80
N ARG A 41 -2.50 -8.57 -1.30
CA ARG A 41 -1.49 -7.92 -2.15
C ARG A 41 -2.08 -7.44 -3.48
N LEU A 42 -2.85 -8.29 -4.17
CA LEU A 42 -3.47 -7.96 -5.45
C LEU A 42 -4.49 -6.82 -5.31
N GLU A 43 -5.33 -6.87 -4.28
CA GLU A 43 -6.27 -5.80 -3.97
C GLU A 43 -5.54 -4.48 -3.66
N LEU A 44 -4.39 -4.54 -2.98
CA LEU A 44 -3.57 -3.36 -2.71
C LEU A 44 -3.02 -2.71 -3.99
N GLU A 45 -2.72 -3.48 -5.04
CA GLU A 45 -2.30 -2.93 -6.33
C GLU A 45 -3.41 -2.05 -6.93
N GLY A 46 -4.67 -2.50 -6.88
CA GLY A 46 -5.82 -1.72 -7.33
C GLY A 46 -6.09 -0.48 -6.48
N VAL A 47 -5.97 -0.60 -5.15
CA VAL A 47 -6.07 0.55 -4.24
C VAL A 47 -5.00 1.59 -4.55
N PHE A 48 -3.76 1.16 -4.83
CA PHE A 48 -2.68 2.06 -5.17
C PHE A 48 -2.96 2.84 -6.46
N GLU A 49 -3.49 2.20 -7.50
CA GLU A 49 -3.89 2.89 -8.74
C GLU A 49 -4.91 4.00 -8.46
N MET A 50 -5.94 3.71 -7.65
CA MET A 50 -6.94 4.72 -7.26
C MET A 50 -6.32 5.89 -6.47
N VAL A 51 -5.34 5.60 -5.59
CA VAL A 51 -4.62 6.64 -4.84
C VAL A 51 -3.77 7.50 -5.78
N VAL A 52 -3.08 6.90 -6.74
CA VAL A 52 -2.29 7.62 -7.76
C VAL A 52 -3.17 8.58 -8.54
N GLU A 53 -4.32 8.11 -9.03
CA GLU A 53 -5.28 8.93 -9.76
C GLU A 53 -5.78 10.08 -8.89
N HIS A 54 -6.16 9.81 -7.64
CA HIS A 54 -6.58 10.84 -6.70
C HIS A 54 -5.51 11.92 -6.47
N PHE A 55 -4.26 11.52 -6.23
CA PHE A 55 -3.15 12.46 -6.06
C PHE A 55 -2.93 13.30 -7.31
N SER A 56 -2.99 12.68 -8.50
CA SER A 56 -2.87 13.38 -9.78
C SER A 56 -3.97 14.42 -9.96
N ASP A 57 -5.22 14.08 -9.67
CA ASP A 57 -6.38 14.99 -9.77
C ASP A 57 -6.28 16.19 -8.82
N GLN A 58 -5.68 16.00 -7.65
CA GLN A 58 -5.43 17.08 -6.69
C GLN A 58 -4.15 17.90 -6.99
N GLY A 59 -3.35 17.48 -7.97
CA GLY A 59 -2.03 18.07 -8.24
C GLY A 59 -1.02 17.81 -7.13
N TRP A 60 -1.21 16.75 -6.35
CA TRP A 60 -0.31 16.34 -5.26
C TRP A 60 0.77 15.39 -5.73
N THR A 61 1.91 15.43 -5.05
CA THR A 61 3.01 14.49 -5.27
C THR A 61 2.88 13.30 -4.34
N LEU A 62 3.02 12.09 -4.89
CA LEU A 62 3.11 10.88 -4.08
C LEU A 62 4.34 10.93 -3.15
N PRO A 63 4.23 10.44 -1.90
CA PRO A 63 5.36 10.34 -1.01
C PRO A 63 6.37 9.30 -1.52
N SER A 64 7.65 9.46 -1.18
CA SER A 64 8.66 8.43 -1.43
C SER A 64 8.53 7.28 -0.43
N ASP A 65 9.03 6.10 -0.80
CA ASP A 65 9.01 4.94 0.09
C ASP A 65 9.79 5.16 1.41
N VAL A 66 9.42 4.40 2.44
CA VAL A 66 10.08 4.43 3.75
C VAL A 66 11.34 3.57 3.72
N ARG A 67 12.47 4.12 4.17
CA ARG A 67 13.75 3.39 4.23
C ARG A 67 13.93 2.58 5.50
N GLU A 68 13.25 2.95 6.57
CA GLU A 68 13.39 2.32 7.88
C GLU A 68 12.00 2.06 8.46
N LEU A 69 11.77 0.82 8.90
CA LEU A 69 10.55 0.39 9.56
C LEU A 69 10.92 -0.11 10.96
N VAL A 70 10.36 0.54 11.99
CA VAL A 70 10.50 0.09 13.38
C VAL A 70 9.20 -0.59 13.78
N ALA A 71 9.21 -1.92 13.81
CA ALA A 71 8.10 -2.69 14.35
C ALA A 71 8.20 -2.73 15.88
N VAL A 72 7.26 -2.10 16.57
CA VAL A 72 7.12 -2.18 18.03
C VAL A 72 6.08 -3.25 18.34
N ALA A 73 6.52 -4.38 18.90
CA ALA A 73 5.62 -5.38 19.45
C ALA A 73 5.19 -4.91 20.86
N GLY A 74 3.90 -4.66 21.03
CA GLY A 74 3.27 -4.40 22.33
C GLY A 74 2.79 -5.69 22.99
#